data_AF-A0A1S2LS21-F1
#
_entry.id   AF-A0A1S2LS21-F1
#
_cell.length_a   1.000
_cell.length_b   1.000
_cell.length_c   1.000
_cell.angle_alpha   90.00
_cell.angle_beta   90.00
_cell.angle_gamma   90.00
#
_symmetry.space_group_name_H-M   'P 1'
#
loop_
_entity.id
_entity.type
_entity.pdbx_description
1 polymer ?
#
loop_
_entity_poly.entity_id
_entity_poly.type
_entity_poly.pdbx_seq_one_letter_code
_entity_poly.pdbx_strand_id
1 'polypeptide(L)'
;MGLVLLIWLIIVLFFDWFFDKWLLKGKYKYVYQSEAKGIIDIILYGITFILIFGSFIFDPTNQALTKWIHIGLYIIIFSVKSFMEWKYLEGKRYVASLILLFIGVIGVLVLSQILTK
;
A
#
# COMPACT_ATOMS: atom_id res chain seq x y z
N MET A 1 17.44 8.60 -3.76
CA MET A 1 16.21 8.03 -4.35
C MET A 1 15.38 7.22 -3.35
N GLY A 2 15.96 6.25 -2.64
CA GLY A 2 15.23 5.42 -1.67
C GLY A 2 14.46 6.21 -0.61
N LEU A 3 15.07 7.24 -0.01
CA LEU A 3 14.43 8.07 1.02
C LEU A 3 13.20 8.82 0.48
N VAL A 4 13.24 9.33 -0.76
CA VAL A 4 12.10 10.00 -1.39
C VAL A 4 10.97 9.02 -1.69
N LEU A 5 11.30 7.80 -2.16
CA LEU A 5 10.31 6.74 -2.38
C LEU A 5 9.69 6.23 -1.07
N LEU A 6 10.46 6.21 0.02
CA LEU A 6 9.94 5.90 1.37
C LEU A 6 9.00 7.00 1.88
N ILE A 7 9.35 8.28 1.69
CA ILE A 7 8.44 9.39 2.03
C ILE A 7 7.14 9.27 1.21
N TRP A 8 7.24 8.95 -0.08
CA TRP A 8 6.07 8.72 -0.93
C TRP A 8 5.21 7.56 -0.44
N LEU A 9 5.84 6.45 -0.05
CA LEU A 9 5.18 5.31 0.58
C LEU A 9 4.37 5.75 1.81
N ILE A 10 5.00 6.48 2.72
CA ILE A 10 4.37 6.98 3.96
C ILE A 10 3.17 7.88 3.62
N ILE A 11 3.30 8.75 2.62
CA ILE A 11 2.19 9.62 2.17
C ILE A 11 1.01 8.77 1.67
N VAL A 12 1.25 7.78 0.81
CA VAL A 12 0.15 6.96 0.28
C VAL A 12 -0.50 6.11 1.38
N LEU A 13 0.29 5.55 2.30
CA LEU A 13 -0.22 4.82 3.47
C LEU A 13 -1.00 5.74 4.42
N PHE A 14 -0.60 7.01 4.56
CA PHE A 14 -1.35 7.99 5.33
C PHE A 14 -2.71 8.29 4.70
N PHE A 15 -2.77 8.45 3.38
CA PHE A 15 -4.03 8.61 2.66
C PHE A 15 -4.92 7.38 2.79
N ASP A 16 -4.35 6.18 2.69
CA ASP A 16 -5.06 4.92 2.91
C ASP A 16 -5.74 4.88 4.29
N TRP A 17 -4.99 5.20 5.34
CA TRP A 17 -5.52 5.31 6.70
C TRP A 17 -6.60 6.40 6.84
N PHE A 18 -6.41 7.54 6.17
CA PHE A 18 -7.39 8.63 6.18
C PHE A 18 -8.70 8.23 5.50
N PHE A 19 -8.62 7.61 4.32
CA PHE A 19 -9.76 7.09 3.57
C PHE A 19 -10.50 6.03 4.38
N ASP A 20 -9.78 5.14 5.05
CA ASP A 20 -10.35 4.16 5.94
C ASP A 20 -11.20 4.84 7.02
N LYS A 21 -10.66 5.82 7.76
CA LYS A 21 -11.43 6.53 8.80
C LYS A 21 -12.62 7.31 8.26
N TRP A 22 -12.51 7.89 7.06
CA TRP A 22 -13.54 8.74 6.50
C TRP A 22 -14.69 7.95 5.88
N LEU A 23 -14.39 6.88 5.13
CA LEU A 23 -15.38 6.01 4.48
C LEU A 23 -16.06 5.04 5.45
N LEU A 24 -15.46 4.74 6.61
CA LEU A 24 -15.99 3.77 7.59
C LEU A 24 -17.13 4.31 8.49
N LYS A 25 -17.55 5.57 8.36
CA LYS A 25 -18.54 6.21 9.28
C LYS A 25 -19.97 5.64 9.28
N GLY A 26 -20.26 4.54 8.58
CA GLY A 26 -21.63 4.11 8.29
C GLY A 26 -22.14 2.79 8.88
N LYS A 27 -21.53 1.64 8.57
CA LYS A 27 -22.24 0.33 8.69
C LYS A 27 -21.36 -0.90 9.00
N TYR A 28 -20.22 -0.72 9.66
CA TYR A 28 -19.23 -1.80 9.82
C TYR A 28 -19.27 -2.55 11.16
N LYS A 29 -20.38 -2.58 11.89
CA LYS A 29 -20.36 -3.19 13.23
C LYS A 29 -20.25 -4.73 13.23
N TYR A 30 -20.57 -5.42 12.13
CA TYR A 30 -20.78 -6.87 12.15
C TYR A 30 -19.74 -7.74 11.42
N VAL A 31 -19.09 -7.28 10.33
CA VAL A 31 -17.96 -8.02 9.70
C VAL A 31 -16.63 -7.74 10.39
N TYR A 32 -16.51 -6.56 11.00
CA TYR A 32 -15.30 -6.01 11.64
C TYR A 32 -14.97 -6.66 13.00
N GLN A 33 -15.85 -7.55 13.50
CA GLN A 33 -15.66 -8.31 14.74
C GLN A 33 -15.10 -9.72 14.53
N SER A 34 -14.90 -10.19 13.28
CA SER A 34 -14.31 -11.52 13.06
C SER A 34 -12.79 -11.47 12.99
N GLU A 35 -12.16 -12.55 13.47
CA GLU A 35 -10.71 -12.84 13.48
C GLU A 35 -10.03 -12.57 12.12
N ALA A 36 -10.79 -12.54 11.02
CA ALA A 36 -10.33 -12.23 9.69
C ALA A 36 -9.70 -10.82 9.56
N LYS A 37 -10.19 -9.81 10.28
CA LYS A 37 -9.59 -8.47 10.22
C LYS A 37 -8.18 -8.47 10.81
N GLY A 38 -7.98 -9.12 11.95
CA GLY A 38 -6.67 -9.25 12.58
C GLY A 38 -5.67 -9.95 11.67
N ILE A 39 -6.11 -11.01 10.99
CA ILE A 39 -5.28 -11.74 10.02
C ILE A 39 -4.92 -10.87 8.81
N ILE A 40 -5.88 -10.10 8.26
CA ILE A 40 -5.63 -9.18 7.14
C ILE A 40 -4.62 -8.11 7.53
N ASP A 41 -4.82 -7.48 8.69
CA ASP A 41 -3.93 -6.45 9.20
C ASP A 41 -2.53 -7.03 9.43
N ILE A 42 -2.41 -8.23 10.04
CA ILE A 42 -1.13 -8.92 10.24
C ILE A 42 -0.44 -9.26 8.91
N ILE A 43 -1.18 -9.72 7.90
CA ILE A 43 -0.63 -10.01 6.57
C ILE A 43 -0.16 -8.72 5.91
N LEU A 44 -0.94 -7.65 5.96
CA LEU A 44 -0.57 -6.35 5.37
C LEU A 44 0.66 -5.77 6.07
N TYR A 45 0.66 -5.73 7.40
CA TYR A 45 1.80 -5.23 8.19
C TYR A 45 3.03 -6.12 8.03
N GLY A 46 2.86 -7.44 7.97
CA GLY A 46 3.94 -8.40 7.74
C GLY A 46 4.57 -8.24 6.35
N ILE A 47 3.76 -8.13 5.30
CA ILE A 47 4.25 -7.87 3.93
C ILE A 47 4.95 -6.52 3.86
N THR A 48 4.37 -5.47 4.47
CA THR A 48 4.98 -4.14 4.51
C THR A 48 6.32 -4.17 5.24
N PHE A 49 6.40 -4.85 6.39
CA PHE A 49 7.61 -4.99 7.17
C PHE A 49 8.71 -5.75 6.42
N ILE A 50 8.38 -6.91 5.84
CA ILE A 50 9.33 -7.73 5.06
C ILE A 50 9.87 -6.94 3.87
N LEU A 51 9.04 -6.15 3.18
CA LEU A 51 9.47 -5.43 1.99
C LEU A 51 10.24 -4.15 2.32
N ILE A 52 9.91 -3.45 3.41
CA ILE A 52 10.72 -2.33 3.93
C ILE A 52 12.09 -2.86 4.37
N PHE A 53 12.15 -3.92 5.17
CA PHE A 53 13.43 -4.51 5.59
C PHE A 53 14.21 -5.11 4.40
N GLY A 54 13.51 -5.75 3.47
CA GLY A 54 14.10 -6.25 2.23
C GLY A 54 14.79 -5.15 1.44
N SER A 55 14.21 -3.94 1.38
CA SER A 55 14.84 -2.80 0.72
C SER A 55 16.14 -2.30 1.38
N PHE A 56 16.41 -2.66 2.64
CA PHE A 56 17.69 -2.43 3.32
C PHE A 56 18.71 -3.55 3.07
N ILE A 57 18.26 -4.76 2.73
CA ILE A 57 19.14 -5.92 2.43
C ILE A 57 19.67 -5.84 0.99
N PHE A 58 18.87 -5.33 0.06
CA PHE A 58 19.30 -5.08 -1.32
C PHE A 58 20.13 -3.80 -1.43
N ASP A 59 21.09 -3.81 -2.34
CA ASP A 59 21.96 -2.65 -2.59
C ASP A 59 21.13 -1.38 -2.84
N PRO A 60 21.10 -0.43 -1.88
CA PRO A 60 20.26 0.77 -1.98
C PRO A 60 20.79 1.76 -3.02
N THR A 61 21.98 1.51 -3.57
CA THR A 61 22.56 2.31 -4.66
C THR A 61 22.03 1.88 -6.03
N ASN A 62 21.49 0.66 -6.15
CA ASN A 62 20.86 0.18 -7.38
C ASN A 62 19.45 0.77 -7.55
N GLN A 63 19.41 1.95 -8.13
CA GLN A 63 18.19 2.73 -8.33
C GLN A 63 17.11 1.97 -9.11
N ALA A 64 17.50 1.21 -10.15
CA ALA A 64 16.55 0.43 -10.93
C ALA A 64 15.85 -0.62 -10.08
N LEU A 65 16.61 -1.36 -9.27
CA LEU A 65 16.07 -2.37 -8.37
C LEU A 65 15.16 -1.76 -7.30
N THR A 66 15.59 -0.68 -6.65
CA THR A 66 14.79 0.01 -5.61
C THR A 66 13.44 0.46 -6.14
N LYS A 67 13.37 1.01 -7.36
CA LYS A 67 12.13 1.42 -8.02
C LYS A 67 11.17 0.25 -8.17
N TRP A 68 11.65 -0.87 -8.72
CA TRP A 68 10.81 -2.04 -8.97
C TRP A 68 10.34 -2.72 -7.70
N ILE A 69 11.16 -2.72 -6.64
CA ILE A 69 10.74 -3.18 -5.31
C ILE A 69 9.55 -2.36 -4.80
N HIS A 70 9.61 -1.03 -4.89
CA HIS A 70 8.51 -0.17 -4.43
C HIS A 70 7.24 -0.38 -5.26
N ILE A 71 7.36 -0.50 -6.59
CA ILE A 71 6.20 -0.81 -7.46
C ILE A 71 5.57 -2.15 -7.07
N GLY A 72 6.39 -3.19 -6.91
CA GLY A 72 5.91 -4.51 -6.49
C GLY A 72 5.21 -4.47 -5.13
N LEU A 73 5.74 -3.68 -4.19
CA LEU A 73 5.14 -3.45 -2.88
C LEU A 73 3.74 -2.83 -3.01
N TYR A 74 3.57 -1.76 -3.78
CA TYR A 74 2.26 -1.16 -4.03
C TYR A 74 1.28 -2.17 -4.61
N ILE A 75 1.72 -2.93 -5.63
CA ILE A 75 0.88 -3.94 -6.28
C ILE A 75 0.40 -4.98 -5.26
N ILE A 76 1.30 -5.56 -4.47
CA ILE A 76 0.94 -6.62 -3.52
C ILE A 76 0.00 -6.06 -2.44
N ILE A 77 0.37 -4.95 -1.77
CA ILE A 77 -0.41 -4.40 -0.66
C ILE A 77 -1.82 -4.03 -1.12
N PHE A 78 -1.94 -3.22 -2.17
CA PHE A 78 -3.23 -2.69 -2.57
C PHE A 78 -4.07 -3.70 -3.37
N SER A 79 -3.46 -4.66 -4.07
CA SER A 79 -4.23 -5.74 -4.70
C SER A 79 -4.79 -6.71 -3.66
N VAL A 80 -3.98 -7.10 -2.66
CA VAL A 80 -4.47 -7.92 -1.54
C VAL A 80 -5.54 -7.16 -0.77
N LYS A 81 -5.30 -5.89 -0.41
CA LYS A 81 -6.30 -5.05 0.27
C LYS A 81 -7.58 -4.95 -0.56
N SER A 82 -7.50 -4.55 -1.82
CA SER A 82 -8.66 -4.44 -2.72
C SER A 82 -9.43 -5.75 -2.85
N PHE A 83 -8.74 -6.89 -2.97
CA PHE A 83 -9.38 -8.20 -3.06
C PHE A 83 -10.12 -8.55 -1.77
N MET A 84 -9.51 -8.30 -0.61
CA MET A 84 -10.15 -8.53 0.69
C MET A 84 -11.33 -7.57 0.90
N GLU A 85 -11.19 -6.31 0.52
CA GLU A 85 -12.29 -5.35 0.58
C GLU A 85 -13.43 -5.74 -0.34
N TRP A 86 -13.14 -6.19 -1.56
CA TRP A 86 -14.17 -6.68 -2.48
C TRP A 86 -14.88 -7.93 -1.97
N LYS A 87 -14.14 -8.89 -1.41
CA LYS A 87 -14.67 -10.18 -0.96
C LYS A 87 -15.42 -10.09 0.37
N TYR A 88 -14.97 -9.22 1.29
CA TYR A 88 -15.46 -9.19 2.67
C TYR A 88 -16.18 -7.90 3.06
N LEU A 89 -16.05 -6.80 2.31
CA LEU A 89 -16.71 -5.54 2.62
C LEU A 89 -17.75 -5.19 1.56
N GLU A 90 -19.02 -5.10 1.95
CA GLU A 90 -20.06 -4.61 1.06
C GLU A 90 -19.85 -3.10 0.77
N GLY A 91 -19.49 -2.76 -0.45
CA GLY A 91 -19.35 -1.37 -0.92
C GLY A 91 -18.28 -1.18 -1.99
N LYS A 92 -18.09 0.07 -2.43
CA LYS A 92 -17.09 0.45 -3.44
C LYS A 92 -15.72 0.80 -2.84
N ARG A 93 -15.39 0.32 -1.63
CA ARG A 93 -14.13 0.67 -0.95
C ARG A 93 -12.90 0.10 -1.67
N TYR A 94 -13.04 -1.09 -2.27
CA TYR A 94 -12.02 -1.67 -3.14
C TYR A 94 -11.60 -0.71 -4.27
N VAL A 95 -12.50 0.17 -4.73
CA VAL A 95 -12.18 1.20 -5.73
C VAL A 95 -11.22 2.24 -5.18
N ALA A 96 -11.35 2.66 -3.91
CA ALA A 96 -10.41 3.57 -3.27
C ALA A 96 -9.01 2.93 -3.14
N SER A 97 -8.94 1.67 -2.74
CA SER A 97 -7.69 0.90 -2.70
C SER A 97 -7.04 0.77 -4.09
N LEU A 98 -7.83 0.56 -5.16
CA LEU A 98 -7.33 0.55 -6.53
C LEU A 98 -6.88 1.92 -7.03
N ILE A 99 -7.55 3.00 -6.64
CA ILE A 99 -7.13 4.37 -6.96
C ILE A 99 -5.80 4.66 -6.27
N LEU A 100 -5.63 4.27 -5.00
CA LEU A 100 -4.38 4.42 -4.26
C LEU A 100 -3.25 3.58 -4.85
N LEU A 101 -3.53 2.36 -5.33
CA LEU A 101 -2.58 1.58 -6.12
C LEU A 101 -2.09 2.37 -7.33
N PHE A 102 -3.03 2.91 -8.13
CA PHE A 102 -2.70 3.62 -9.35
C PHE A 102 -1.86 4.89 -9.07
N ILE A 103 -2.29 5.70 -8.09
CA ILE A 103 -1.56 6.89 -7.63
C ILE A 103 -0.18 6.53 -7.09
N GLY A 104 -0.09 5.45 -6.31
CA GLY A 104 1.16 4.95 -5.75
C GLY A 104 2.16 4.59 -6.83
N VAL A 105 1.75 3.75 -7.79
CA VAL A 105 2.61 3.30 -8.90
C VAL A 105 3.02 4.46 -9.80
N ILE A 106 2.08 5.33 -10.21
CA ILE A 106 2.41 6.50 -11.03
C ILE A 106 3.37 7.42 -10.30
N GLY A 107 3.14 7.68 -9.01
CA GLY A 107 4.01 8.51 -8.21
C GLY A 107 5.44 7.97 -8.16
N VAL A 108 5.62 6.65 -7.97
CA VAL A 108 6.94 6.01 -8.02
C VAL A 108 7.59 6.18 -9.41
N LEU A 109 6.84 6.00 -10.50
CA LEU A 109 7.37 6.18 -11.86
C LEU A 109 7.83 7.63 -12.10
N VAL A 110 7.00 8.62 -11.76
CA VAL A 110 7.31 10.04 -11.94
C VAL A 110 8.47 10.47 -11.08
N LEU A 111 8.46 10.14 -9.78
CA LEU A 111 9.55 10.47 -8.86
C LEU A 111 10.86 9.82 -9.30
N SER A 112 10.81 8.57 -9.78
CA SER A 112 12.01 7.91 -10.28
C SER A 112 12.60 8.63 -11.49
N GLN A 113 11.78 9.11 -12.43
CA GLN A 113 12.25 9.86 -13.60
C GLN A 113 12.88 11.21 -13.22
N ILE A 114 12.31 11.91 -12.24
CA ILE A 114 12.82 13.19 -11.75
C ILE A 114 14.18 13.01 -11.06
N LEU A 115 14.33 11.94 -10.27
CA LEU A 115 15.53 11.70 -9.46
C LEU A 115 16.71 11.11 -10.25
N THR A 116 16.45 10.63 -11.47
CA THR A 116 17.48 10.13 -12.41
C THR A 116 17.97 11.16 -13.41
N LYS A 117 17.36 12.35 -13.45
CA LYS A 117 17.84 13.51 -14.23
C LYS A 117 18.89 14.28 -13.43
#